data_AF-A0A7G3ZL69-F1
#
_entry.id   AF-A0A7G3ZL69-F1
#
_cell.length_a   1.000
_cell.length_b   1.000
_cell.length_c   1.000
_cell.angle_alpha   90.00
_cell.angle_beta   90.00
_cell.angle_gamma   90.00
#
_symmetry.space_group_name_H-M   'P 1'
#
loop_
_entity.id
_entity.type
_entity.pdbx_description
1 polymer ?
#
loop_
_entity_poly.entity_id
_entity_poly.type
_entity_poly.pdbx_seq_one_letter_code
_entity_poly.pdbx_strand_id
1 'polypeptide(L)'
;MEMSQLYRVVRSFRCTALSNGTFKLQPSITRRLIQSCRSLRQEQQVLSDSAQLDQYREYYRDLKDIINDVPEDIANRSPALVTLHKRLALPREFPLSVLARCLTCRSSQLPGDINDPRSGIAFTSTVPTNNFFDNHGLNIFGKNLLTYHVTQRLMARYPRLPTVILNAAVDAYISQDVLASVARSWGIETETTSVVDRYLKKEPIQITLGKLRFFNNSLSKHDGVQLITSQNFSENAAYALATRSVIGALWACTQETQPELSGKFIDEHILSRHLDVTRLFQFEQPTRELAALCRREGLHKPVSKLLAESGRLSKAPVFIVGVFSGSEKLGEGFGSSLKEAKARAATDALMKWYCYEPMENQAPVIDHGAVIV
;
A
#
# COMPACT_ATOMS: atom_id res chain seq x y z
N MET A 1 37.17 -9.77 -49.63
CA MET A 1 36.49 -11.03 -50.00
C MET A 1 36.59 -11.96 -48.81
N GLU A 2 35.42 -12.30 -48.23
CA GLU A 2 35.08 -13.55 -47.53
C GLU A 2 36.03 -14.03 -46.40
N MET A 3 35.71 -13.83 -45.12
CA MET A 3 34.76 -14.56 -44.26
C MET A 3 34.92 -16.09 -44.26
N SER A 4 35.66 -16.57 -43.25
CA SER A 4 35.76 -17.97 -42.83
C SER A 4 34.82 -18.25 -41.65
N GLN A 5 34.01 -19.33 -41.71
CA GLN A 5 34.07 -20.49 -40.81
C GLN A 5 32.81 -21.39 -40.90
N LEU A 6 33.07 -22.63 -41.34
CA LEU A 6 32.55 -23.96 -40.96
C LEU A 6 31.06 -24.14 -40.55
N TYR A 7 30.34 -24.90 -41.38
CA TYR A 7 28.93 -25.27 -41.24
C TYR A 7 28.67 -26.63 -40.55
N ARG A 8 27.55 -26.60 -39.83
CA ARG A 8 26.68 -27.64 -39.23
C ARG A 8 26.25 -28.75 -40.21
N VAL A 9 26.07 -29.98 -39.73
CA VAL A 9 25.41 -31.08 -40.48
C VAL A 9 24.09 -31.50 -39.82
N VAL A 10 23.09 -31.66 -40.69
CA VAL A 10 21.66 -31.99 -40.50
C VAL A 10 21.40 -33.44 -40.91
N ARG A 11 20.47 -34.17 -40.25
CA ARG A 11 19.66 -35.28 -40.83
C ARG A 11 18.32 -35.35 -40.06
N SER A 12 17.20 -34.87 -40.61
CA SER A 12 16.25 -35.43 -41.60
C SER A 12 15.26 -36.47 -41.03
N PHE A 13 13.98 -36.07 -40.96
CA PHE A 13 12.79 -36.87 -40.66
C PHE A 13 12.22 -37.55 -41.91
N ARG A 14 11.58 -38.71 -41.75
CA ARG A 14 10.46 -39.18 -42.60
C ARG A 14 9.40 -39.89 -41.73
N CYS A 15 8.15 -39.49 -41.91
CA CYS A 15 6.94 -40.14 -41.38
C CYS A 15 6.33 -41.05 -42.45
N THR A 16 5.80 -42.20 -42.03
CA THR A 16 4.64 -42.86 -42.65
C THR A 16 3.91 -43.69 -41.58
N ALA A 17 2.61 -43.41 -41.41
CA ALA A 17 1.70 -44.19 -40.58
C ALA A 17 1.08 -45.34 -41.39
N LEU A 18 0.76 -46.46 -40.72
CA LEU A 18 -0.42 -47.32 -40.97
C LEU A 18 -0.51 -48.42 -39.90
N SER A 19 -1.70 -48.98 -39.77
CA SER A 19 -2.38 -49.47 -38.57
C SER A 19 -2.37 -50.99 -38.33
N ASN A 20 -2.68 -51.34 -37.06
CA ASN A 20 -3.36 -52.55 -36.55
C ASN A 20 -2.70 -53.94 -36.65
N GLY A 21 -2.54 -54.58 -35.48
CA GLY A 21 -2.29 -56.03 -35.36
C GLY A 21 -1.82 -56.45 -33.97
N THR A 22 -2.73 -56.97 -33.15
CA THR A 22 -2.45 -57.59 -31.84
C THR A 22 -1.75 -58.93 -31.98
N PHE A 23 -0.64 -59.16 -31.26
CA PHE A 23 -0.19 -60.51 -30.87
C PHE A 23 0.48 -60.48 -29.48
N LYS A 24 -0.09 -61.24 -28.53
CA LYS A 24 0.50 -61.57 -27.23
C LYS A 24 1.43 -62.76 -27.40
N LEU A 25 2.65 -62.67 -26.88
CA LEU A 25 3.48 -63.83 -26.50
C LEU A 25 4.29 -63.46 -25.24
N GLN A 26 4.05 -64.15 -24.13
CA GLN A 26 4.95 -64.19 -22.97
C GLN A 26 6.23 -64.97 -23.33
N PRO A 27 7.31 -64.77 -22.57
CA PRO A 27 7.78 -65.92 -21.81
C PRO A 27 8.22 -65.60 -20.38
N SER A 28 8.50 -66.70 -19.70
CA SER A 28 8.48 -66.97 -18.27
C SER A 28 9.88 -67.06 -17.65
N ILE A 29 9.96 -66.69 -16.35
CA ILE A 29 10.79 -67.25 -15.27
C ILE A 29 12.31 -66.97 -15.31
N THR A 30 12.82 -66.32 -14.25
CA THR A 30 13.73 -66.96 -13.28
C THR A 30 13.85 -66.12 -12.00
N ARG A 31 13.50 -66.74 -10.87
CA ARG A 31 13.76 -66.26 -9.51
C ARG A 31 15.27 -66.26 -9.25
N ARG A 32 15.82 -65.15 -8.74
CA ARG A 32 16.99 -65.18 -7.86
C ARG A 32 16.58 -64.67 -6.49
N LEU A 33 16.60 -65.58 -5.51
CA LEU A 33 16.67 -65.25 -4.10
C LEU A 33 17.95 -64.48 -3.85
N ILE A 34 17.84 -63.21 -3.45
CA ILE A 34 18.87 -62.55 -2.65
C ILE A 34 18.27 -62.37 -1.27
N GLN A 35 18.94 -62.98 -0.31
CA GLN A 35 18.57 -63.05 1.09
C GLN A 35 18.39 -61.66 1.69
N SER A 36 17.30 -61.57 2.45
CA SER A 36 17.01 -60.58 3.47
C SER A 36 18.19 -60.36 4.41
N CYS A 37 18.64 -59.11 4.54
CA CYS A 37 19.25 -58.54 5.75
C CYS A 37 19.54 -57.05 5.51
N ARG A 38 18.50 -56.23 5.24
CA ARG A 38 18.63 -54.76 5.22
C ARG A 38 17.33 -53.95 5.48
N SER A 39 16.18 -54.59 5.64
CA SER A 39 14.88 -53.88 5.69
C SER A 39 14.47 -53.32 7.05
N LEU A 40 14.92 -53.89 8.17
CA LEU A 40 14.36 -53.52 9.48
C LEU A 40 14.78 -52.12 10.00
N ARG A 41 15.99 -51.64 9.68
CA ARG A 41 16.41 -50.27 10.05
C ARG A 41 15.80 -49.19 9.16
N GLN A 42 15.58 -49.48 7.89
CA GLN A 42 14.92 -48.55 6.97
C GLN A 42 13.41 -48.46 7.24
N GLU A 43 12.73 -49.57 7.56
CA GLU A 43 11.30 -49.54 7.92
C GLU A 43 11.05 -48.78 9.22
N GLN A 44 11.89 -48.94 10.26
CA GLN A 44 11.73 -48.19 11.50
C GLN A 44 11.98 -46.68 11.35
N GLN A 45 12.95 -46.26 10.52
CA GLN A 45 13.17 -44.83 10.23
C GLN A 45 12.05 -44.22 9.37
N VAL A 46 11.55 -44.96 8.37
CA VAL A 46 10.45 -44.49 7.52
C VAL A 46 9.14 -44.34 8.31
N LEU A 47 8.88 -45.23 9.28
CA LEU A 47 7.73 -45.13 10.18
C LEU A 47 7.82 -43.91 11.11
N SER A 48 8.99 -43.61 11.68
CA SER A 48 9.17 -42.41 12.52
C SER A 48 9.05 -41.11 11.72
N ASP A 49 9.53 -41.10 10.48
CA ASP A 49 9.46 -39.93 9.61
C ASP A 49 8.03 -39.65 9.12
N SER A 50 7.23 -40.71 8.89
CA SER A 50 5.79 -40.55 8.60
C SER A 50 5.01 -39.90 9.76
N ALA A 51 5.35 -40.25 11.00
CA ALA A 51 4.67 -39.72 12.18
C ALA A 51 4.90 -38.21 12.36
N GLN A 52 6.12 -37.71 12.09
CA GLN A 52 6.42 -36.27 12.15
C GLN A 52 5.70 -35.48 11.06
N LEU A 53 5.58 -36.07 9.86
CA LEU A 53 4.88 -35.47 8.74
C LEU A 53 3.37 -35.37 9.04
N ASP A 54 2.78 -36.41 9.62
CA ASP A 54 1.37 -36.40 10.01
C ASP A 54 1.08 -35.39 11.13
N GLN A 55 1.96 -35.27 12.13
CA GLN A 55 1.88 -34.20 13.15
C GLN A 55 1.92 -32.79 12.53
N TYR A 56 2.82 -32.58 11.56
CA TYR A 56 2.88 -31.31 10.84
C TYR A 56 1.61 -31.05 10.01
N ARG A 57 1.03 -32.09 9.38
CA ARG A 57 -0.22 -31.98 8.63
C ARG A 57 -1.41 -31.64 9.52
N GLU A 58 -1.44 -32.15 10.74
CA GLU A 58 -2.45 -31.80 11.75
C GLU A 58 -2.28 -30.34 12.16
N TYR A 59 -1.08 -29.93 12.56
CA TYR A 59 -0.77 -28.53 12.88
C TYR A 59 -1.14 -27.56 11.75
N TYR A 60 -0.82 -27.90 10.50
CA TYR A 60 -1.15 -27.08 9.34
C TYR A 60 -2.66 -26.95 9.12
N ARG A 61 -3.42 -28.05 9.34
CA ARG A 61 -4.89 -28.04 9.27
C ARG A 61 -5.48 -27.16 10.37
N ASP A 62 -5.04 -27.34 11.61
CA ASP A 62 -5.48 -26.53 12.75
C ASP A 62 -5.21 -25.04 12.53
N LEU A 63 -4.01 -24.71 12.04
CA LEU A 63 -3.63 -23.34 11.71
C LEU A 63 -4.55 -22.75 10.63
N LYS A 64 -4.85 -23.53 9.59
CA LYS A 64 -5.74 -23.11 8.50
C LYS A 64 -7.16 -22.86 9.01
N ASP A 65 -7.68 -23.74 9.85
CA ASP A 65 -9.04 -23.64 10.38
C ASP A 65 -9.16 -22.43 11.32
N ILE A 66 -8.17 -22.21 12.19
CA ILE A 66 -8.11 -21.04 13.07
C ILE A 66 -8.02 -19.73 12.26
N ILE A 67 -7.28 -19.69 11.16
CA ILE A 67 -7.21 -18.50 10.30
C ILE A 67 -8.55 -18.20 9.62
N ASN A 68 -9.35 -19.22 9.31
CA ASN A 68 -10.60 -19.07 8.59
C ASN A 68 -11.75 -18.57 9.48
N ASP A 69 -11.79 -18.98 10.75
CA ASP A 69 -12.91 -18.66 11.65
C ASP A 69 -12.52 -17.73 12.81
N VAL A 70 -11.21 -17.59 13.10
CA VAL A 70 -10.61 -16.82 14.21
C VAL A 70 -11.48 -16.76 15.48
N PRO A 71 -11.45 -17.82 16.31
CA PRO A 71 -12.15 -17.82 17.59
C PRO A 71 -11.65 -16.73 18.53
N GLU A 72 -12.58 -16.04 19.20
CA GLU A 72 -12.27 -14.91 20.08
C GLU A 72 -11.37 -15.31 21.26
N ASP A 73 -11.54 -16.52 21.80
CA ASP A 73 -10.70 -17.06 22.89
C ASP A 73 -9.22 -17.16 22.52
N ILE A 74 -8.94 -17.52 21.25
CA ILE A 74 -7.58 -17.64 20.74
C ILE A 74 -7.01 -16.25 20.47
N ALA A 75 -7.81 -15.33 19.92
CA ALA A 75 -7.41 -13.95 19.68
C ALA A 75 -7.05 -13.22 20.99
N ASN A 76 -7.83 -13.42 22.06
CA ASN A 76 -7.58 -12.88 23.41
C ASN A 76 -6.25 -13.34 24.02
N ARG A 77 -5.80 -14.56 23.69
CA ARG A 77 -4.50 -15.09 24.14
C ARG A 77 -3.32 -14.53 23.36
N SER A 78 -3.55 -13.83 22.24
CA SER A 78 -2.48 -13.26 21.42
C SER A 78 -1.94 -11.96 22.04
N PRO A 79 -0.66 -11.91 22.47
CA PRO A 79 -0.10 -10.71 23.06
C PRO A 79 0.03 -9.57 22.04
N ALA A 80 0.32 -9.87 20.77
CA ALA A 80 0.45 -8.87 19.71
C ALA A 80 -0.89 -8.16 19.43
N LEU A 81 -2.00 -8.89 19.39
CA LEU A 81 -3.33 -8.29 19.20
C LEU A 81 -3.74 -7.42 20.40
N VAL A 82 -3.55 -7.92 21.62
CA VAL A 82 -3.88 -7.18 22.84
C VAL A 82 -3.07 -5.89 22.94
N THR A 83 -1.76 -5.95 22.69
CA THR A 83 -0.90 -4.76 22.74
C THR A 83 -1.24 -3.74 21.66
N LEU A 84 -1.56 -4.18 20.44
CA LEU A 84 -2.01 -3.30 19.36
C LEU A 84 -3.34 -2.63 19.72
N HIS A 85 -4.32 -3.40 20.21
CA HIS A 85 -5.62 -2.88 20.65
C HIS A 85 -5.47 -1.77 21.69
N LYS A 86 -4.62 -1.98 22.70
CA LYS A 86 -4.32 -0.97 23.73
C LYS A 86 -3.56 0.23 23.19
N ARG A 87 -2.58 0.02 22.30
CA ARG A 87 -1.76 1.09 21.72
C ARG A 87 -2.58 2.07 20.88
N LEU A 88 -3.53 1.55 20.11
CA LEU A 88 -4.45 2.36 19.29
C LEU A 88 -5.64 2.89 20.07
N ALA A 89 -5.71 2.65 21.39
CA ALA A 89 -6.81 3.03 22.25
C ALA A 89 -8.20 2.61 21.67
N LEU A 90 -8.28 1.41 21.09
CA LEU A 90 -9.50 0.94 20.45
C LEU A 90 -10.63 0.72 21.47
N PRO A 91 -11.89 0.95 21.07
CA PRO A 91 -13.06 0.72 21.90
C PRO A 91 -13.19 -0.75 22.31
N ARG A 92 -13.90 -1.03 23.41
CA ARG A 92 -14.11 -2.40 23.91
C ARG A 92 -15.05 -3.19 23.01
N GLU A 93 -15.89 -2.48 22.27
CA GLU A 93 -16.81 -2.95 21.24
C GLU A 93 -16.07 -3.53 20.03
N PHE A 94 -14.77 -3.24 19.88
CA PHE A 94 -13.94 -3.77 18.82
C PHE A 94 -13.28 -5.09 19.25
N PRO A 95 -13.77 -6.26 18.79
CA PRO A 95 -13.26 -7.56 19.23
C PRO A 95 -11.91 -7.88 18.60
N LEU A 96 -11.13 -8.74 19.25
CA LEU A 96 -9.78 -9.07 18.78
C LEU A 96 -9.80 -10.03 17.58
N SER A 97 -10.86 -10.82 17.41
CA SER A 97 -11.09 -11.59 16.18
C SER A 97 -11.18 -10.71 14.94
N VAL A 98 -11.88 -9.56 15.04
CA VAL A 98 -11.97 -8.58 13.95
C VAL A 98 -10.61 -7.92 13.72
N LEU A 99 -9.86 -7.61 14.78
CA LEU A 99 -8.50 -7.10 14.63
C LEU A 99 -7.60 -8.08 13.86
N ALA A 100 -7.64 -9.36 14.23
CA ALA A 100 -6.90 -10.41 13.55
C ALA A 100 -7.34 -10.54 12.09
N ARG A 101 -8.65 -10.42 11.80
CA ARG A 101 -9.18 -10.38 10.43
C ARG A 101 -8.62 -9.20 9.65
N CYS A 102 -8.49 -8.02 10.25
CA CYS A 102 -7.89 -6.85 9.59
C CYS A 102 -6.46 -7.11 9.12
N LEU A 103 -5.71 -7.94 9.85
CA LEU A 103 -4.35 -8.38 9.53
C LEU A 103 -4.28 -9.56 8.54
N THR A 104 -5.42 -10.14 8.15
CA THR A 104 -5.48 -11.21 7.13
C THR A 104 -5.75 -10.61 5.74
N CYS A 105 -4.72 -10.49 4.90
CA CYS A 105 -4.90 -10.21 3.49
C CYS A 105 -5.43 -11.42 2.73
N ARG A 106 -6.18 -11.16 1.66
CA ARG A 106 -6.74 -12.20 0.78
C ARG A 106 -5.64 -13.11 0.25
N SER A 107 -5.66 -14.38 0.64
CA SER A 107 -4.71 -15.41 0.16
C SER A 107 -5.37 -16.65 -0.46
N SER A 108 -6.64 -16.56 -0.83
CA SER A 108 -7.40 -17.69 -1.36
C SER A 108 -7.06 -18.08 -2.80
N GLN A 109 -6.71 -17.10 -3.64
CA GLN A 109 -6.34 -17.30 -5.04
C GLN A 109 -4.83 -17.50 -5.18
N LEU A 110 -4.25 -18.50 -4.52
CA LEU A 110 -2.88 -18.94 -4.82
C LEU A 110 -2.87 -19.63 -6.18
N PRO A 111 -2.18 -19.11 -7.21
CA PRO A 111 -1.73 -19.97 -8.29
C PRO A 111 -0.77 -21.01 -7.69
N GLY A 112 -1.10 -22.30 -7.85
CA GLY A 112 -0.25 -23.40 -7.37
C GLY A 112 1.14 -23.43 -8.03
N ASP A 113 1.27 -22.74 -9.17
CA ASP A 113 2.45 -22.77 -10.03
C ASP A 113 3.46 -21.63 -9.76
N ILE A 114 3.24 -20.73 -8.79
CA ILE A 114 4.18 -19.61 -8.54
C ILE A 114 5.42 -20.00 -7.72
N ASN A 115 5.43 -21.17 -7.07
CA ASN A 115 6.60 -21.59 -6.29
C ASN A 115 7.68 -22.13 -7.23
N ASP A 116 8.39 -21.23 -7.89
CA ASP A 116 9.62 -21.52 -8.61
C ASP A 116 10.80 -20.80 -7.92
N PRO A 117 11.49 -21.47 -6.99
CA PRO A 117 12.62 -20.86 -6.29
C PRO A 117 13.78 -20.54 -7.25
N ARG A 118 13.84 -21.16 -8.43
CA ARG A 118 14.89 -20.87 -9.43
C ARG A 118 14.70 -19.51 -10.09
N SER A 119 13.45 -19.06 -10.23
CA SER A 119 13.14 -17.70 -10.69
C SER A 119 13.08 -16.69 -9.54
N GLY A 120 13.44 -17.11 -8.31
CA GLY A 120 13.48 -16.25 -7.13
C GLY A 120 12.14 -16.06 -6.45
N ILE A 121 11.21 -17.01 -6.61
CA ILE A 121 9.88 -16.95 -5.99
C ILE A 121 9.66 -18.12 -5.04
N ALA A 122 9.37 -17.81 -3.78
CA ALA A 122 8.87 -18.81 -2.84
C ALA A 122 7.92 -18.18 -1.81
N PHE A 123 6.70 -18.70 -1.77
CA PHE A 123 5.67 -18.33 -0.79
C PHE A 123 5.50 -19.49 0.21
N THR A 124 6.16 -19.39 1.36
CA THR A 124 6.23 -20.47 2.37
C THR A 124 5.63 -20.07 3.73
N SER A 125 5.36 -18.78 3.91
CA SER A 125 4.89 -18.12 5.13
C SER A 125 3.37 -18.09 5.26
N THR A 126 2.63 -18.03 4.13
CA THR A 126 1.18 -17.88 4.16
C THR A 126 0.44 -19.20 4.08
N VAL A 127 -0.70 -19.26 4.76
CA VAL A 127 -1.70 -20.32 4.61
C VAL A 127 -2.86 -19.77 3.75
N PRO A 128 -3.48 -20.58 2.87
CA PRO A 128 -4.66 -20.16 2.12
C PRO A 128 -5.82 -19.81 3.06
N THR A 129 -6.36 -18.61 2.92
CA THR A 129 -7.51 -18.13 3.69
C THR A 129 -8.83 -18.42 3.00
N ASN A 130 -9.92 -18.38 3.76
CA ASN A 130 -11.28 -18.36 3.23
C ASN A 130 -11.52 -17.09 2.41
N ASN A 131 -12.35 -17.19 1.37
CA ASN A 131 -12.80 -16.06 0.54
C ASN A 131 -13.67 -15.05 1.30
N PHE A 132 -14.38 -15.51 2.34
CA PHE A 132 -15.33 -14.69 3.09
C PHE A 132 -14.70 -14.03 4.33
N PHE A 133 -13.59 -14.59 4.81
CA PHE A 133 -12.92 -14.17 6.03
C PHE A 133 -11.55 -13.57 5.72
N ASP A 134 -11.57 -12.43 5.01
CA ASP A 134 -10.39 -11.64 4.67
C ASP A 134 -10.62 -10.15 5.00
N ASN A 135 -9.56 -9.35 4.87
CA ASN A 135 -9.62 -7.90 5.02
C ASN A 135 -10.05 -7.16 3.74
N HIS A 136 -10.36 -7.85 2.64
CA HIS A 136 -10.58 -7.22 1.34
C HIS A 136 -11.78 -6.26 1.35
N GLY A 137 -12.92 -6.72 1.88
CA GLY A 137 -14.13 -5.89 1.99
C GLY A 137 -13.95 -4.70 2.93
N LEU A 138 -13.35 -4.95 4.11
CA LEU A 138 -13.04 -3.91 5.10
C LEU A 138 -12.07 -2.86 4.55
N ASN A 139 -11.08 -3.27 3.77
CA ASN A 139 -10.14 -2.38 3.11
C ASN A 139 -10.84 -1.45 2.12
N ILE A 140 -11.74 -1.96 1.27
CA ILE A 140 -12.49 -1.12 0.32
C ILE A 140 -13.30 -0.07 1.07
N PHE A 141 -13.99 -0.51 2.12
CA PHE A 141 -14.81 0.37 2.93
C PHE A 141 -13.97 1.45 3.65
N GLY A 142 -12.88 1.05 4.30
CA GLY A 142 -11.94 1.98 4.93
C GLY A 142 -11.28 2.94 3.95
N LYS A 143 -11.01 2.51 2.71
CA LYS A 143 -10.53 3.41 1.65
C LYS A 143 -11.58 4.50 1.36
N ASN A 144 -12.84 4.13 1.22
CA ASN A 144 -13.92 5.09 0.95
C ASN A 144 -14.08 6.08 2.11
N LEU A 145 -14.00 5.60 3.36
CA LEU A 145 -14.04 6.46 4.55
C LEU A 145 -12.88 7.45 4.59
N LEU A 146 -11.65 6.97 4.36
CA LEU A 146 -10.47 7.83 4.31
C LEU A 146 -10.59 8.89 3.21
N THR A 147 -10.96 8.48 1.99
CA THR A 147 -11.13 9.40 0.88
C THR A 147 -12.20 10.45 1.20
N TYR A 148 -13.35 10.03 1.74
CA TYR A 148 -14.42 10.96 2.11
C TYR A 148 -13.98 11.95 3.20
N HIS A 149 -13.49 11.44 4.32
CA HIS A 149 -13.18 12.26 5.50
C HIS A 149 -12.00 13.22 5.25
N VAL A 150 -10.93 12.74 4.63
CA VAL A 150 -9.75 13.57 4.32
C VAL A 150 -10.10 14.64 3.29
N THR A 151 -10.84 14.28 2.24
CA THR A 151 -11.27 15.27 1.23
C THR A 151 -12.18 16.31 1.85
N GLN A 152 -13.16 15.89 2.66
CA GLN A 152 -14.05 16.81 3.37
C GLN A 152 -13.27 17.77 4.27
N ARG A 153 -12.32 17.27 5.06
CA ARG A 153 -11.51 18.12 5.96
C ARG A 153 -10.64 19.11 5.18
N LEU A 154 -10.04 18.66 4.07
CA LEU A 154 -9.24 19.52 3.21
C LEU A 154 -10.07 20.60 2.51
N MET A 155 -11.28 20.27 2.03
CA MET A 155 -12.19 21.25 1.44
C MET A 155 -12.73 22.24 2.47
N ALA A 156 -12.98 21.80 3.70
CA ALA A 156 -13.38 22.69 4.79
C ALA A 156 -12.25 23.66 5.18
N ARG A 157 -11.00 23.18 5.16
CA ARG A 157 -9.82 24.00 5.47
C ARG A 157 -9.42 24.93 4.33
N TYR A 158 -9.44 24.45 3.09
CA TYR A 158 -9.04 25.17 1.88
C TYR A 158 -10.15 25.09 0.81
N PRO A 159 -11.22 25.90 0.93
CA PRO A 159 -12.40 25.83 0.05
C PRO A 159 -12.09 26.18 -1.41
N ARG A 160 -11.01 26.91 -1.68
CA ARG A 160 -10.62 27.38 -3.02
C ARG A 160 -9.52 26.53 -3.65
N LEU A 161 -9.15 25.40 -3.05
CA LEU A 161 -8.01 24.62 -3.51
C LEU A 161 -8.25 24.05 -4.92
N PRO A 162 -7.34 24.25 -5.91
CA PRO A 162 -7.49 23.66 -7.22
C PRO A 162 -7.58 22.14 -7.16
N THR A 163 -8.42 21.52 -8.00
CA THR A 163 -8.73 20.08 -7.95
C THR A 163 -7.49 19.19 -8.05
N VAL A 164 -6.53 19.55 -8.91
CA VAL A 164 -5.27 18.79 -9.06
C VAL A 164 -4.47 18.78 -7.75
N ILE A 165 -4.44 19.92 -7.06
CA ILE A 165 -3.71 20.11 -5.81
C ILE A 165 -4.44 19.46 -4.65
N LEU A 166 -5.78 19.54 -4.64
CA LEU A 166 -6.62 18.81 -3.70
C LEU A 166 -6.36 17.30 -3.80
N ASN A 167 -6.35 16.74 -5.01
CA ASN A 167 -6.05 15.33 -5.22
C ASN A 167 -4.63 14.96 -4.75
N ALA A 168 -3.63 15.80 -5.06
CA ALA A 168 -2.27 15.60 -4.58
C ALA A 168 -2.15 15.68 -3.06
N ALA A 169 -2.91 16.59 -2.41
CA ALA A 169 -2.96 16.72 -0.96
C ALA A 169 -3.63 15.50 -0.32
N VAL A 170 -4.76 15.04 -0.87
CA VAL A 170 -5.43 13.81 -0.44
C VAL A 170 -4.45 12.64 -0.57
N ASP A 171 -3.83 12.45 -1.72
CA ASP A 171 -2.83 11.39 -1.92
C ASP A 171 -1.65 11.50 -0.97
N ALA A 172 -1.16 12.71 -0.67
CA ALA A 172 -0.08 12.88 0.29
C ALA A 172 -0.48 12.48 1.74
N TYR A 173 -1.77 12.55 2.10
CA TYR A 173 -2.28 12.03 3.36
C TYR A 173 -2.56 10.53 3.35
N ILE A 174 -3.16 10.00 2.27
CA ILE A 174 -3.71 8.62 2.21
C ILE A 174 -3.05 7.71 1.18
N SER A 175 -1.87 8.10 0.67
CA SER A 175 -1.06 7.27 -0.23
C SER A 175 -0.71 5.93 0.42
N GLN A 176 -0.46 4.93 -0.43
CA GLN A 176 -0.11 3.59 0.01
C GLN A 176 1.12 3.59 0.92
N ASP A 177 2.15 4.37 0.58
CA ASP A 177 3.39 4.41 1.35
C ASP A 177 3.22 5.12 2.70
N VAL A 178 2.38 6.17 2.74
CA VAL A 178 2.05 6.86 3.99
C VAL A 178 1.27 5.95 4.92
N LEU A 179 0.24 5.28 4.42
CA LEU A 179 -0.51 4.31 5.22
C LEU A 179 0.37 3.14 5.66
N ALA A 180 1.31 2.69 4.82
CA ALA A 180 2.30 1.70 5.22
C ALA A 180 3.20 2.19 6.36
N SER A 181 3.65 3.45 6.30
CA SER A 181 4.41 4.07 7.37
C SER A 181 3.60 4.20 8.67
N VAL A 182 2.30 4.46 8.58
CA VAL A 182 1.39 4.54 9.74
C VAL A 182 1.20 3.15 10.37
N ALA A 183 0.93 2.11 9.59
CA ALA A 183 0.87 0.75 10.12
C ALA A 183 2.17 0.29 10.79
N ARG A 184 3.33 0.69 10.25
CA ARG A 184 4.63 0.44 10.89
C ARG A 184 4.77 1.19 12.21
N SER A 185 4.32 2.45 12.30
CA SER A 185 4.35 3.19 13.57
C SER A 185 3.39 2.61 14.61
N TRP A 186 2.30 1.97 14.17
CA TRP A 186 1.43 1.17 15.03
C TRP A 186 2.07 -0.13 15.52
N GLY A 187 3.22 -0.52 14.96
CA GLY A 187 3.94 -1.74 15.30
C GLY A 187 3.29 -3.02 14.78
N ILE A 188 2.63 -2.94 13.62
CA ILE A 188 2.18 -4.13 12.89
C ILE A 188 3.43 -4.80 12.28
N GLU A 189 3.63 -6.07 12.60
CA GLU A 189 4.73 -6.89 12.07
C GLU A 189 4.23 -7.83 10.97
N THR A 190 5.09 -8.18 10.02
CA THR A 190 4.74 -9.11 8.93
C THR A 190 5.14 -10.55 9.23
N GLU A 191 4.32 -11.49 8.75
CA GLU A 191 4.61 -12.93 8.86
C GLU A 191 5.68 -13.33 7.83
N THR A 192 6.96 -13.27 8.23
CA THR A 192 8.09 -13.67 7.39
C THR A 192 8.51 -15.12 7.59
N THR A 193 8.13 -15.73 8.71
CA THR A 193 8.49 -17.10 9.06
C THR A 193 7.68 -18.14 8.28
N SER A 194 8.34 -19.19 7.80
CA SER A 194 7.66 -20.28 7.10
C SER A 194 6.74 -21.06 8.03
N VAL A 195 5.70 -21.72 7.50
CA VAL A 195 4.80 -22.55 8.34
C VAL A 195 5.55 -23.70 9.02
N VAL A 196 6.52 -24.30 8.33
CA VAL A 196 7.36 -25.39 8.86
C VAL A 196 8.23 -24.90 10.02
N ASP A 197 8.89 -23.74 9.87
CA ASP A 197 9.76 -23.21 10.93
C ASP A 197 8.99 -22.89 12.21
N ARG A 198 7.74 -22.44 12.07
CA ARG A 198 6.83 -22.19 13.19
C ARG A 198 6.49 -23.47 13.94
N TYR A 199 6.17 -24.53 13.20
CA TYR A 199 5.96 -25.85 13.77
C TYR A 199 7.19 -26.37 14.52
N LEU A 200 8.39 -26.25 13.91
CA LEU A 200 9.64 -26.68 14.53
C LEU A 200 9.98 -25.90 15.80
N LYS A 201 9.70 -24.59 15.82
CA LYS A 201 9.82 -23.74 17.01
C LYS A 201 8.74 -24.01 18.06
N LYS A 202 7.72 -24.80 17.72
CA LYS A 202 6.52 -25.05 18.54
C LYS A 202 5.86 -23.76 18.99
N GLU A 203 5.77 -22.79 18.09
CA GLU A 203 5.15 -21.52 18.43
C GLU A 203 3.61 -21.65 18.56
N PRO A 204 3.00 -20.94 19.52
CA PRO A 204 1.55 -20.87 19.62
C PRO A 204 0.94 -20.14 18.41
N ILE A 205 -0.16 -20.70 17.87
CA ILE A 205 -0.91 -20.16 16.71
C ILE A 205 -1.37 -18.72 16.93
N GLN A 206 -1.59 -18.34 18.19
CA GLN A 206 -1.94 -16.99 18.62
C GLN A 206 -0.93 -15.93 18.15
N ILE A 207 0.36 -16.27 18.06
CA ILE A 207 1.40 -15.34 17.60
C ILE A 207 1.22 -15.06 16.11
N THR A 208 0.96 -16.10 15.32
CA THR A 208 0.65 -15.96 13.89
C THR A 208 -0.58 -15.06 13.68
N LEU A 209 -1.61 -15.17 14.52
CA LEU A 209 -2.83 -14.33 14.42
C LEU A 209 -2.56 -12.82 14.58
N GLY A 210 -1.57 -12.45 15.38
CA GLY A 210 -1.20 -11.06 15.63
C GLY A 210 -0.27 -10.44 14.59
N LYS A 211 0.25 -11.23 13.64
CA LYS A 211 1.10 -10.74 12.55
C LYS A 211 0.29 -10.52 11.28
N LEU A 212 0.74 -9.59 10.45
CA LEU A 212 0.19 -9.30 9.13
C LEU A 212 0.49 -10.44 8.17
N ARG A 213 -0.57 -11.07 7.67
CA ARG A 213 -0.53 -12.22 6.77
C ARG A 213 -0.90 -11.77 5.37
N PHE A 214 0.03 -11.88 4.44
CA PHE A 214 -0.18 -11.61 3.02
C PHE A 214 0.87 -12.39 2.23
N PHE A 215 0.68 -12.53 0.91
CA PHE A 215 1.69 -13.19 0.07
C PHE A 215 2.97 -12.40 0.00
N ASN A 216 3.92 -12.72 0.87
CA ASN A 216 5.27 -12.22 0.80
C ASN A 216 6.19 -13.24 0.15
N ASN A 217 6.95 -12.77 -0.83
CA ASN A 217 8.02 -13.58 -1.41
C ASN A 217 9.19 -13.64 -0.42
N SER A 218 9.43 -14.83 0.15
CA SER A 218 10.51 -15.09 1.10
C SER A 218 11.91 -14.86 0.51
N LEU A 219 12.06 -15.01 -0.81
CA LEU A 219 13.35 -14.89 -1.51
C LEU A 219 13.67 -13.46 -2.00
N SER A 220 12.75 -12.51 -1.84
CA SER A 220 12.81 -11.18 -2.48
C SER A 220 13.99 -10.28 -2.10
N LYS A 221 14.72 -10.58 -1.02
CA LYS A 221 15.84 -9.76 -0.52
C LYS A 221 17.21 -10.43 -0.67
N HIS A 222 17.29 -11.58 -1.35
CA HIS A 222 18.55 -12.28 -1.55
C HIS A 222 19.28 -11.77 -2.80
N ASP A 223 20.60 -11.63 -2.71
CA ASP A 223 21.52 -11.32 -3.80
C ASP A 223 21.23 -10.04 -4.62
N GLY A 224 20.45 -9.10 -4.06
CA GLY A 224 20.06 -7.85 -4.74
C GLY A 224 19.12 -8.06 -5.93
N VAL A 225 18.59 -9.27 -6.12
CA VAL A 225 17.65 -9.60 -7.18
C VAL A 225 16.23 -9.41 -6.67
N GLN A 226 15.51 -8.44 -7.23
CA GLN A 226 14.10 -8.21 -6.92
C GLN A 226 13.22 -8.62 -8.09
N LEU A 227 12.29 -9.54 -7.85
CA LEU A 227 11.26 -9.84 -8.82
C LEU A 227 10.18 -8.75 -8.80
N ILE A 228 9.86 -8.23 -9.98
CA ILE A 228 8.73 -7.34 -10.19
C ILE A 228 7.55 -8.18 -10.69
N THR A 229 6.58 -8.42 -9.81
CA THR A 229 5.33 -9.08 -10.18
C THR A 229 4.32 -8.05 -10.70
N SER A 230 3.47 -8.45 -11.65
CA SER A 230 2.36 -7.63 -12.14
C SER A 230 1.27 -7.40 -11.09
N GLN A 231 1.13 -8.33 -10.14
CA GLN A 231 0.22 -8.20 -9.01
C GLN A 231 0.93 -7.55 -7.81
N ASN A 232 0.21 -6.67 -7.11
CA ASN A 232 0.71 -5.86 -6.00
C ASN A 232 0.85 -6.69 -4.70
N PHE A 233 1.76 -7.67 -4.69
CA PHE A 233 2.14 -8.42 -3.48
C PHE A 233 3.20 -7.66 -2.64
N SER A 234 3.17 -6.33 -2.68
CA SER A 234 4.16 -5.54 -1.97
C SER A 234 3.83 -5.46 -0.48
N GLU A 235 4.88 -5.42 0.34
CA GLU A 235 4.73 -5.25 1.79
C GLU A 235 4.01 -3.93 2.11
N ASN A 236 4.34 -2.85 1.40
CA ASN A 236 3.67 -1.54 1.57
C ASN A 236 2.17 -1.63 1.26
N ALA A 237 1.78 -2.39 0.22
CA ALA A 237 0.36 -2.58 -0.08
C ALA A 237 -0.34 -3.32 1.05
N ALA A 238 0.25 -4.39 1.58
CA ALA A 238 -0.33 -5.16 2.70
C ALA A 238 -0.54 -4.30 3.96
N TYR A 239 0.44 -3.48 4.33
CA TYR A 239 0.28 -2.56 5.45
C TYR A 239 -0.82 -1.51 5.21
N ALA A 240 -0.92 -0.98 4.00
CA ALA A 240 -1.97 -0.04 3.65
C ALA A 240 -3.37 -0.69 3.68
N LEU A 241 -3.49 -1.95 3.22
CA LEU A 241 -4.72 -2.75 3.33
C LEU A 241 -5.12 -2.94 4.80
N ALA A 242 -4.16 -3.29 5.66
CA ALA A 242 -4.39 -3.46 7.09
C ALA A 242 -4.86 -2.16 7.76
N THR A 243 -4.20 -1.04 7.47
CA THR A 243 -4.57 0.29 8.00
C THR A 243 -6.00 0.66 7.63
N ARG A 244 -6.35 0.53 6.34
CA ARG A 244 -7.72 0.79 5.86
C ARG A 244 -8.72 -0.16 6.51
N SER A 245 -8.37 -1.43 6.63
CA SER A 245 -9.24 -2.44 7.24
C SER A 245 -9.53 -2.15 8.70
N VAL A 246 -8.53 -1.72 9.48
CA VAL A 246 -8.72 -1.31 10.89
C VAL A 246 -9.70 -0.13 10.98
N ILE A 247 -9.55 0.89 10.13
CA ILE A 247 -10.45 2.05 10.10
C ILE A 247 -11.88 1.65 9.69
N GLY A 248 -12.00 0.82 8.65
CA GLY A 248 -13.31 0.32 8.20
C GLY A 248 -14.01 -0.55 9.23
N ALA A 249 -13.25 -1.39 9.93
CA ALA A 249 -13.77 -2.23 11.02
C ALA A 249 -14.14 -1.40 12.25
N LEU A 250 -13.34 -0.36 12.58
CA LEU A 250 -13.63 0.55 13.68
C LEU A 250 -14.99 1.21 13.47
N TRP A 251 -15.22 1.77 12.29
CA TRP A 251 -16.51 2.33 11.91
C TRP A 251 -17.63 1.30 12.04
N ALA A 252 -17.45 0.08 11.52
CA ALA A 252 -18.48 -0.95 11.56
C ALA A 252 -18.86 -1.37 12.99
N CYS A 253 -17.90 -1.42 13.92
CA CYS A 253 -18.15 -1.74 15.32
C CYS A 253 -18.76 -0.59 16.12
N THR A 254 -18.45 0.67 15.78
CA THR A 254 -18.85 1.83 16.59
C THR A 254 -20.02 2.63 16.02
N GLN A 255 -20.49 2.33 14.80
CA GLN A 255 -21.50 3.17 14.13
C GLN A 255 -22.79 3.34 14.96
N GLU A 256 -23.22 2.31 15.68
CA GLU A 256 -24.45 2.35 16.49
C GLU A 256 -24.24 3.03 17.85
N THR A 257 -23.05 2.90 18.45
CA THR A 257 -22.74 3.40 19.78
C THR A 257 -22.16 4.81 19.76
N GLN A 258 -21.16 5.04 18.91
CA GLN A 258 -20.35 6.25 18.84
C GLN A 258 -19.92 6.55 17.38
N PRO A 259 -20.77 7.24 16.58
CA PRO A 259 -20.49 7.49 15.17
C PRO A 259 -19.31 8.45 14.93
N GLU A 260 -19.03 9.35 15.87
CA GLU A 260 -17.94 10.33 15.74
C GLU A 260 -16.54 9.72 15.94
N LEU A 261 -16.43 8.56 16.59
CA LEU A 261 -15.16 7.98 17.00
C LEU A 261 -14.26 7.70 15.78
N SER A 262 -14.82 7.14 14.70
CA SER A 262 -14.06 6.86 13.48
C SER A 262 -13.48 8.13 12.86
N GLY A 263 -14.21 9.26 12.87
CA GLY A 263 -13.71 10.54 12.35
C GLY A 263 -12.57 11.08 13.20
N LYS A 264 -12.75 11.08 14.53
CA LYS A 264 -11.70 11.48 15.50
C LYS A 264 -10.45 10.62 15.37
N PHE A 265 -10.60 9.31 15.19
CA PHE A 265 -9.47 8.40 14.97
C PHE A 265 -8.68 8.76 13.69
N ILE A 266 -9.37 9.08 12.59
CA ILE A 266 -8.73 9.54 11.35
C ILE A 266 -8.05 10.89 11.56
N ASP A 267 -8.67 11.82 12.30
CA ASP A 267 -8.08 13.10 12.62
C ASP A 267 -6.76 12.94 13.40
N GLU A 268 -6.76 12.10 14.42
CA GLU A 268 -5.61 11.87 15.30
C GLU A 268 -4.45 11.10 14.62
N HIS A 269 -4.75 10.13 13.76
CA HIS A 269 -3.71 9.25 13.20
C HIS A 269 -3.28 9.62 11.78
N ILE A 270 -4.17 10.21 10.99
CA ILE A 270 -3.90 10.55 9.57
C ILE A 270 -3.73 12.05 9.39
N LEU A 271 -4.68 12.86 9.84
CA LEU A 271 -4.67 14.32 9.61
C LEU A 271 -3.77 15.10 10.57
N SER A 272 -3.35 14.49 11.69
CA SER A 272 -2.34 15.04 12.60
C SER A 272 -0.96 15.23 11.93
N ARG A 273 -0.74 14.59 10.79
CA ARG A 273 0.49 14.73 10.00
C ARG A 273 0.57 16.12 9.39
N HIS A 274 1.75 16.73 9.48
CA HIS A 274 1.99 18.03 8.88
C HIS A 274 2.18 17.90 7.35
N LEU A 275 1.38 18.64 6.59
CA LEU A 275 1.51 18.82 5.15
C LEU A 275 1.48 20.31 4.83
N ASP A 276 2.52 20.77 4.12
CA ASP A 276 2.61 22.15 3.64
C ASP A 276 2.02 22.23 2.22
N VAL A 277 0.76 22.66 2.13
CA VAL A 277 0.00 22.75 0.86
C VAL A 277 0.69 23.70 -0.12
N THR A 278 1.41 24.70 0.39
CA THR A 278 2.15 25.69 -0.42
C THR A 278 3.15 25.03 -1.38
N ARG A 279 3.74 23.90 -0.96
CA ARG A 279 4.74 23.17 -1.75
C ARG A 279 4.14 22.30 -2.86
N LEU A 280 2.82 22.11 -2.87
CA LEU A 280 2.13 21.33 -3.89
C LEU A 280 1.84 22.14 -5.16
N PHE A 281 1.94 23.48 -5.08
CA PHE A 281 1.66 24.36 -6.21
C PHE A 281 2.81 24.41 -7.21
N GLN A 282 2.48 24.25 -8.48
CA GLN A 282 3.36 24.55 -9.61
C GLN A 282 2.57 25.38 -10.63
N PHE A 283 2.97 26.65 -10.79
CA PHE A 283 2.33 27.58 -11.73
C PHE A 283 3.13 27.66 -13.03
N GLU A 284 2.42 27.68 -14.17
CA GLU A 284 3.05 27.90 -15.48
C GLU A 284 3.09 29.40 -15.85
N GLN A 285 1.93 30.07 -15.84
CA GLN A 285 1.78 31.48 -16.24
C GLN A 285 1.02 32.29 -15.17
N PRO A 286 1.62 32.51 -13.98
CA PRO A 286 0.90 33.07 -12.82
C PRO A 286 0.36 34.49 -13.06
N THR A 287 1.03 35.30 -13.88
CA THR A 287 0.55 36.66 -14.20
C THR A 287 -0.71 36.67 -15.05
N ARG A 288 -0.86 35.68 -15.95
CA ARG A 288 -2.03 35.56 -16.83
C ARG A 288 -3.22 35.04 -16.03
N GLU A 289 -2.96 34.05 -15.18
CA GLU A 289 -3.94 33.48 -14.25
C GLU A 289 -4.45 34.53 -13.25
N LEU A 290 -3.56 35.30 -12.64
CA LEU A 290 -3.96 36.38 -11.73
C LEU A 290 -4.80 37.46 -12.44
N ALA A 291 -4.49 37.78 -13.70
CA ALA A 291 -5.29 38.73 -14.47
C ALA A 291 -6.69 38.17 -14.81
N ALA A 292 -6.80 36.87 -15.07
CA ALA A 292 -8.08 36.19 -15.27
C ALA A 292 -8.89 36.13 -13.97
N LEU A 293 -8.24 35.84 -12.84
CA LEU A 293 -8.82 35.89 -11.49
C LEU A 293 -9.41 37.27 -11.19
N CYS A 294 -8.60 38.34 -11.31
CA CYS A 294 -9.08 39.70 -11.06
C CYS A 294 -10.28 40.06 -11.96
N ARG A 295 -10.28 39.61 -13.21
CA ARG A 295 -11.41 39.84 -14.13
C ARG A 295 -12.66 39.10 -13.66
N ARG A 296 -12.52 37.86 -13.19
CA ARG A 296 -13.63 37.03 -12.69
C ARG A 296 -14.26 37.63 -11.44
N GLU A 297 -13.43 38.09 -10.50
CA GLU A 297 -13.88 38.68 -9.22
C GLU A 297 -14.29 40.16 -9.35
N GLY A 298 -14.24 40.75 -10.56
CA GLY A 298 -14.59 42.16 -10.77
C GLY A 298 -13.58 43.18 -10.21
N LEU A 299 -12.35 42.73 -9.91
CA LEU A 299 -11.27 43.58 -9.40
C LEU A 299 -10.59 44.36 -10.54
N HIS A 300 -9.94 45.48 -10.18
CA HIS A 300 -9.11 46.22 -11.13
C HIS A 300 -7.97 45.36 -11.68
N LYS A 301 -7.56 45.62 -12.93
CA LYS A 301 -6.47 44.90 -13.57
C LYS A 301 -5.20 44.92 -12.70
N PRO A 302 -4.57 43.77 -12.42
CA PRO A 302 -3.40 43.71 -11.56
C PRO A 302 -2.20 44.37 -12.25
N VAL A 303 -1.54 45.29 -11.55
CA VAL A 303 -0.34 46.02 -12.00
C VAL A 303 0.81 45.74 -11.03
N SER A 304 1.92 45.23 -11.56
CA SER A 304 3.14 45.01 -10.79
C SER A 304 3.94 46.31 -10.67
N LYS A 305 4.27 46.71 -9.45
CA LYS A 305 5.07 47.92 -9.13
C LYS A 305 6.32 47.53 -8.36
N LEU A 306 7.43 48.21 -8.63
CA LEU A 306 8.66 48.05 -7.86
C LEU A 306 8.50 48.76 -6.52
N LEU A 307 8.73 48.04 -5.42
CA LEU A 307 8.65 48.55 -4.06
C LEU A 307 10.02 49.00 -3.56
N ALA A 308 11.02 48.15 -3.75
CA ALA A 308 12.40 48.42 -3.38
C ALA A 308 13.35 47.69 -4.35
N GLU A 309 14.54 48.25 -4.51
CA GLU A 309 15.63 47.61 -5.25
C GLU A 309 16.97 47.83 -4.56
N SER A 310 17.83 46.83 -4.67
CA SER A 310 19.22 46.93 -4.23
C SER A 310 20.13 46.17 -5.18
N GLY A 311 21.35 46.68 -5.40
CA GLY A 311 22.38 45.99 -6.17
C GLY A 311 22.01 45.73 -7.64
N ARG A 312 21.27 46.63 -8.31
CA ARG A 312 20.79 46.46 -9.70
C ARG A 312 21.88 46.05 -10.70
N LEU A 313 23.09 46.60 -10.57
CA LEU A 313 24.24 46.31 -11.43
C LEU A 313 25.22 45.33 -10.78
N SER A 314 24.77 44.54 -9.81
CA SER A 314 25.57 43.51 -9.14
C SER A 314 25.25 42.12 -9.68
N LYS A 315 26.06 41.11 -9.31
CA LYS A 315 25.83 39.71 -9.67
C LYS A 315 24.56 39.13 -9.01
N ALA A 316 24.18 39.66 -7.85
CA ALA A 316 23.02 39.22 -7.08
C ALA A 316 22.15 40.44 -6.71
N PRO A 317 21.41 41.01 -7.68
CA PRO A 317 20.45 42.07 -7.39
C PRO A 317 19.32 41.53 -6.52
N VAL A 318 18.63 42.41 -5.80
CA VAL A 318 17.38 42.09 -5.13
C VAL A 318 16.33 43.11 -5.57
N PHE A 319 15.30 42.64 -6.26
CA PHE A 319 14.13 43.43 -6.63
C PHE A 319 12.93 42.95 -5.83
N ILE A 320 12.27 43.86 -5.12
CA ILE A 320 11.02 43.61 -4.41
C ILE A 320 9.89 44.24 -5.23
N VAL A 321 8.96 43.41 -5.67
CA VAL A 321 7.84 43.81 -6.52
C VAL A 321 6.53 43.46 -5.80
N GLY A 322 5.60 44.41 -5.77
CA GLY A 322 4.24 44.21 -5.31
C GLY A 322 3.26 44.20 -6.47
N VAL A 323 2.27 43.30 -6.45
CA VAL A 323 1.15 43.33 -7.40
C VAL A 323 -0.03 44.04 -6.74
N PHE A 324 -0.52 45.09 -7.39
CA PHE A 324 -1.61 45.92 -6.91
C PHE A 324 -2.84 45.80 -7.79
N SER A 325 -4.02 45.74 -7.18
CA SER A 325 -5.30 45.98 -7.84
C SER A 325 -5.88 47.29 -7.30
N GLY A 326 -5.80 48.35 -8.10
CA GLY A 326 -6.12 49.70 -7.63
C GLY A 326 -5.15 50.15 -6.52
N SER A 327 -5.67 50.31 -5.30
CA SER A 327 -4.91 50.67 -4.09
C SER A 327 -4.46 49.45 -3.27
N GLU A 328 -5.07 48.28 -3.44
CA GLU A 328 -4.81 47.11 -2.62
C GLU A 328 -3.61 46.31 -3.13
N LYS A 329 -2.73 45.88 -2.22
CA LYS A 329 -1.59 45.00 -2.53
C LYS A 329 -2.03 43.54 -2.41
N LEU A 330 -2.18 42.85 -3.53
CA LEU A 330 -2.58 41.44 -3.57
C LEU A 330 -1.44 40.50 -3.16
N GLY A 331 -0.23 40.78 -3.65
CA GLY A 331 0.92 39.92 -3.45
C GLY A 331 2.25 40.67 -3.52
N GLU A 332 3.28 40.04 -2.98
CA GLU A 332 4.63 40.56 -2.94
C GLU A 332 5.62 39.44 -3.28
N GLY A 333 6.66 39.78 -4.04
CA GLY A 333 7.66 38.82 -4.44
C GLY A 333 9.02 39.49 -4.61
N PHE A 334 10.05 38.78 -4.18
CA PHE A 334 11.44 39.19 -4.37
C PHE A 334 12.14 38.29 -5.38
N GLY A 335 13.07 38.84 -6.16
CA GLY A 335 13.81 38.07 -7.14
C GLY A 335 15.11 38.75 -7.59
N SER A 336 15.99 37.97 -8.19
CA SER A 336 17.27 38.44 -8.74
C SER A 336 17.08 39.22 -10.05
N SER A 337 15.94 39.02 -10.71
CA SER A 337 15.52 39.80 -11.88
C SER A 337 14.13 40.39 -11.69
N LEU A 338 13.84 41.51 -12.38
CA LEU A 338 12.50 42.11 -12.40
C LEU A 338 11.41 41.12 -12.87
N LYS A 339 11.75 40.25 -13.83
CA LYS A 339 10.82 39.22 -14.35
C LYS A 339 10.52 38.16 -13.29
N GLU A 340 11.54 37.70 -12.58
CA GLU A 340 11.42 36.72 -11.49
C GLU A 340 10.63 37.29 -10.30
N ALA A 341 10.97 38.51 -9.84
CA ALA A 341 10.25 39.18 -8.77
C ALA A 341 8.76 39.38 -9.13
N LYS A 342 8.48 39.80 -10.38
CA LYS A 342 7.12 39.92 -10.90
C LYS A 342 6.36 38.58 -10.92
N ALA A 343 7.01 37.51 -11.35
CA ALA A 343 6.40 36.18 -11.37
C ALA A 343 6.10 35.69 -9.94
N ARG A 344 7.05 35.83 -9.01
CA ARG A 344 6.87 35.46 -7.60
C ARG A 344 5.79 36.28 -6.89
N ALA A 345 5.69 37.56 -7.18
CA ALA A 345 4.64 38.41 -6.61
C ALA A 345 3.24 37.98 -7.11
N ALA A 346 3.15 37.49 -8.35
CA ALA A 346 1.91 36.91 -8.86
C ALA A 346 1.60 35.54 -8.25
N THR A 347 2.60 34.66 -8.06
CA THR A 347 2.38 33.38 -7.38
C THR A 347 1.98 33.55 -5.92
N ASP A 348 2.55 34.52 -5.20
CA ASP A 348 2.17 34.85 -3.82
C ASP A 348 0.69 35.30 -3.75
N ALA A 349 0.25 36.16 -4.67
CA ALA A 349 -1.16 36.57 -4.76
C ALA A 349 -2.09 35.38 -5.03
N LEU A 350 -1.71 34.47 -5.94
CA LEU A 350 -2.48 33.26 -6.22
C LEU A 350 -2.50 32.28 -5.04
N MET A 351 -1.37 32.11 -4.35
CA MET A 351 -1.29 31.27 -3.15
C MET A 351 -2.19 31.80 -2.04
N LYS A 352 -2.21 33.12 -1.80
CA LYS A 352 -3.14 33.74 -0.84
C LYS A 352 -4.60 33.51 -1.19
N TRP A 353 -4.93 33.52 -2.49
CA TRP A 353 -6.27 33.23 -2.96
C TRP A 353 -6.67 31.76 -2.73
N TYR A 354 -5.82 30.82 -3.17
CA TYR A 354 -6.11 29.39 -3.16
C TYR A 354 -5.97 28.74 -1.78
N CYS A 355 -4.98 29.16 -0.99
CA CYS A 355 -4.73 28.68 0.37
C CYS A 355 -5.50 29.50 1.43
N TYR A 356 -6.58 30.18 1.04
CA TYR A 356 -7.44 30.88 1.99
C TYR A 356 -8.08 29.88 2.96
N GLU A 357 -7.87 30.09 4.26
CA GLU A 357 -8.49 29.31 5.33
C GLU A 357 -9.60 30.15 6.00
N PRO A 358 -10.89 29.74 5.92
CA PRO A 358 -11.96 30.42 6.62
C PRO A 358 -11.89 30.16 8.12
N MET A 359 -12.35 31.12 8.92
CA MET A 359 -12.50 30.92 10.37
C MET A 359 -13.69 29.99 10.65
N GLU A 360 -13.61 29.16 11.71
CA GLU A 360 -14.65 28.16 12.05
C GLU A 360 -16.06 28.76 12.22
N ASN A 361 -16.17 30.03 12.58
CA ASN A 361 -17.45 30.72 12.79
C ASN A 361 -18.06 31.32 11.50
N GLN A 362 -17.38 31.23 10.36
CA GLN A 362 -17.89 31.71 9.09
C GLN A 362 -18.82 30.68 8.45
N ALA A 363 -19.78 31.16 7.65
CA ALA A 363 -20.59 30.28 6.81
C ALA A 363 -19.68 29.48 5.85
N PRO A 364 -20.05 28.23 5.49
CA PRO A 364 -19.24 27.40 4.61
C PRO A 364 -19.02 28.11 3.27
N VAL A 365 -17.75 28.40 2.97
CA VAL A 365 -17.34 29.07 1.73
C VAL A 365 -17.27 28.03 0.62
N ILE A 366 -17.96 28.29 -0.48
CA ILE A 366 -17.93 27.45 -1.68
C ILE A 366 -17.34 28.30 -2.81
N ASP A 367 -16.23 27.83 -3.39
CA ASP A 367 -15.58 28.52 -4.50
C ASP A 367 -16.33 28.32 -5.82
N HIS A 368 -16.11 29.24 -6.75
CA HIS A 368 -16.61 29.17 -8.13
C HIS A 368 -15.77 28.23 -9.03
N GLY A 369 -14.84 27.48 -8.43
CA GLY A 369 -13.92 26.57 -9.11
C GLY A 369 -12.60 27.22 -9.52
N ALA A 370 -11.70 26.40 -10.07
CA ALA A 370 -10.38 26.84 -10.49
C ALA A 370 -10.45 27.91 -11.60
N VAL A 371 -9.45 28.79 -11.63
CA VAL A 371 -9.35 29.81 -12.68
C VAL A 371 -8.93 29.15 -13.98
N ILE A 372 -9.73 29.31 -15.03
CA ILE A 372 -9.46 28.80 -16.38
C ILE A 372 -8.92 29.96 -17.23
N VAL A 373 -7.77 29.76 -17.87
CA VAL A 373 -6.92 30.83 -18.42
C VAL A 373 -6.70 30.74 -19.92
#